data_AF-A0A7C5RCY9-F1
#
_entry.id   AF-A0A7C5RCY9-F1
#
_cell.length_a   1.000
_cell.length_b   1.000
_cell.length_c   1.000
_cell.angle_alpha   90.00
_cell.angle_beta   90.00
_cell.angle_gamma   90.00
#
_symmetry.space_group_name_H-M   'P 1'
#
loop_
_entity.id
_entity.type
_entity.pdbx_description
1 polymer ?
#
loop_
_entity_poly.entity_id
_entity_poly.type
_entity_poly.pdbx_seq_one_letter_code
_entity_poly.pdbx_strand_id
1 'polypeptide(L)' 'MANLVGKRYVCKKCGAEVIITRGGEGTIVCCGQPMILKEKLEEEKEEKK' A
#
# COMPACT_ATOMS: atom_id res chain seq x y z
N MET A 1 -6.26 10.07 0.47
CA MET A 1 -5.65 9.28 -0.63
C MET A 1 -6.58 8.10 -0.85
N ALA A 2 -7.17 7.95 -2.02
CA ALA A 2 -8.16 6.90 -2.26
C ALA A 2 -7.51 5.51 -2.22
N ASN A 3 -8.20 4.57 -1.58
CA ASN A 3 -7.81 3.18 -1.52
C ASN A 3 -8.30 2.46 -2.79
N LEU A 4 -7.36 1.91 -3.56
CA LEU A 4 -7.64 1.23 -4.83
C LEU A 4 -7.97 -0.25 -4.62
N VAL A 5 -9.13 -0.69 -5.12
CA VAL A 5 -9.54 -2.11 -5.11
C VAL A 5 -8.55 -2.97 -5.88
N GLY A 6 -8.28 -4.17 -5.37
CA GLY A 6 -7.38 -5.15 -5.98
C GLY A 6 -5.90 -4.83 -5.75
N LYS A 7 -5.57 -3.65 -5.22
CA LYS A 7 -4.18 -3.28 -4.91
C LYS A 7 -3.77 -3.80 -3.54
N ARG A 8 -2.50 -4.19 -3.43
CA ARG A 8 -1.89 -4.60 -2.17
C ARG A 8 -1.17 -3.43 -1.50
N TYR A 9 -1.41 -3.23 -0.22
CA TYR A 9 -0.74 -2.24 0.61
C TYR A 9 0.13 -2.96 1.64
N VAL A 10 1.29 -2.39 1.94
CA VAL A 10 2.23 -2.92 2.93
C VAL A 10 2.54 -1.87 3.99
N CYS A 11 2.60 -2.31 5.25
CA CYS A 11 3.05 -1.48 6.36
C CYS A 11 4.57 -1.64 6.54
N LYS A 12 5.33 -0.55 6.46
CA LYS A 12 6.79 -0.56 6.72
C LYS A 12 7.16 -0.84 8.18
N LYS A 13 6.23 -0.65 9.13
CA LYS A 13 6.50 -0.75 10.56
C LYS A 13 6.36 -2.19 11.10
N CYS A 14 5.28 -2.87 10.71
CA CYS A 14 4.97 -4.23 11.15
C CYS A 14 5.13 -5.28 10.05
N GLY A 15 5.32 -4.89 8.80
CA GLY A 15 5.39 -5.81 7.66
C GLY A 15 4.05 -6.37 7.19
N ALA A 16 2.92 -5.91 7.75
CA ALA A 16 1.60 -6.40 7.35
C ALA A 16 1.26 -6.05 5.90
N GLU A 17 0.78 -7.04 5.15
CA GLU A 17 0.26 -6.90 3.80
C GLU A 17 -1.26 -7.02 3.80
N VAL A 18 -1.95 -6.06 3.19
CA VAL A 18 -3.42 -6.08 3.05
C VAL A 18 -3.81 -5.86 1.60
N ILE A 19 -4.83 -6.56 1.14
CA ILE A 19 -5.41 -6.38 -0.20
C ILE A 19 -6.76 -5.69 -0.03
N ILE A 20 -6.98 -4.65 -0.82
CA ILE A 20 -8.23 -3.92 -0.79
C ILE A 20 -9.28 -4.67 -1.60
N THR A 21 -10.30 -5.21 -0.94
CA THR A 21 -11.43 -5.86 -1.61
C THR A 21 -12.56 -4.89 -1.95
N ARG A 22 -12.61 -3.73 -1.29
CA ARG A 22 -13.56 -2.63 -1.53
C ARG A 22 -12.86 -1.28 -1.36
N GLY A 23 -12.99 -0.42 -2.37
CA GLY A 23 -12.30 0.84 -2.46
C GLY A 23 -13.06 1.92 -1.71
N GLY A 24 -12.35 2.97 -1.34
CA GLY A 24 -12.91 4.13 -0.67
C GLY A 24 -12.02 5.35 -0.89
N GLU A 25 -12.41 6.47 -0.30
CA GLU A 25 -11.63 7.72 -0.37
C GLU A 25 -10.69 7.90 0.85
N GLY A 26 -10.72 6.95 1.79
CA GLY A 26 -9.99 6.99 3.06
C GLY A 26 -8.54 6.52 2.96
N THR A 27 -7.63 7.18 3.66
CA THR A 27 -6.24 6.70 3.70
C THR A 27 -6.13 5.49 4.62
N ILE A 28 -5.53 4.39 4.16
CA ILE A 28 -5.27 3.23 5.03
C ILE A 28 -4.13 3.56 5.98
N VAL A 29 -4.39 3.50 7.29
CA VAL A 29 -3.41 3.75 8.35
C VAL A 29 -3.17 2.47 9.13
N CYS A 30 -1.90 2.10 9.29
CA CYS A 30 -1.47 0.97 10.10
C CYS A 30 -0.31 1.42 11.00
N CYS A 31 -0.38 1.10 12.29
CA CYS A 31 0.64 1.49 13.29
C CYS A 31 0.92 3.01 13.40
N GLY A 32 -0.09 3.84 13.11
CA GLY A 32 -0.01 5.31 13.14
C GLY A 32 0.61 5.95 11.90
N GLN A 33 0.83 5.18 10.83
CA GLN A 33 1.40 5.66 9.57
C GLN A 33 0.54 5.24 8.37
N PRO A 34 0.47 6.04 7.30
CA PRO A 34 -0.21 5.64 6.08
C PRO A 34 0.49 4.45 5.44
N MET A 35 -0.29 3.44 5.05
CA MET A 35 0.22 2.27 4.33
C MET A 35 0.58 2.64 2.89
N ILE A 36 1.49 1.86 2.31
CA ILE A 36 2.10 2.15 1.00
C ILE A 36 1.71 1.06 0.01
N LEU A 37 1.44 1.44 -1.23
CA LEU A 37 1.14 0.49 -2.31
C LEU A 37 2.36 -0.41 -2.56
N LYS A 38 2.16 -1.71 -2.63
CA LYS A 38 3.24 -2.66 -2.94
C LYS A 38 3.73 -2.53 -4.37
N GLU A 39 2.83 -2.30 -5.34
CA GLU A 39 3.23 -2.10 -6.75
C GLU A 39 4.17 -0.89 -6.93
N LYS A 40 3.97 0.20 -6.17
CA LYS A 40 4.91 1.34 -6.21
C LYS A 40 6.31 0.96 -5.72
N LEU A 41 6.42 0.01 -4.79
CA LEU A 41 7.71 -0.51 -4.33
C LEU A 41 8.38 -1.44 -5.36
N GLU A 42 7.63 -1.96 -6.33
CA GLU A 42 8.14 -2.81 -7.41
C GLU A 42 8.61 -1.95 -8.59
N GLU A 43 7.85 -0.92 -8.98
CA GLU A 43 8.24 0.05 -10.01
C GLU A 43 9.56 0.79 -9.66
N GLU A 44 9.70 1.30 -8.43
CA GLU A 44 10.94 1.97 -7.98
C GLU A 44 12.17 1.04 -7.95
N LYS A 45 11.98 -0.28 -7.88
CA LYS A 45 13.08 -1.26 -7.91
C LYS A 45 13.50 -1.59 -9.34
N GLU A 46 12.61 -1.47 -10.31
CA GLU A 46 12.90 -1.79 -11.71
C GLU A 46 13.65 -0.65 -12.41
N GLU A 47 13.36 0.62 -12.07
CA GLU A 47 14.10 1.80 -12.59
C GLU A 47 15.53 1.95 -12.03
N LYS A 48 15.90 1.20 -10.99
CA LYS A 48 17.24 1.22 -10.38
C LYS A 48 18.14 0.05 -10.81
N LYS A 49 17.71 -0.75 -11.78
CA LYS A 49 18.48 -1.89 -12.30
C LYS A 49 19.30 -1.53 -13.53
#